data_AF-A0A7S2LR66-F1
#
_entry.id   AF-A0A7S2LR66-F1
#
_cell.length_a   1.000
_cell.length_b   1.000
_cell.length_c   1.000
_cell.angle_alpha   90.00
_cell.angle_beta   90.00
_cell.angle_gamma   90.00
#
_symmetry.space_group_name_H-M   'P 1'
#
loop_
_entity.id
_entity.type
_entity.pdbx_description
1 polymer ?
#
loop_
_entity_poly.entity_id
_entity_poly.type
_entity_poly.pdbx_seq_one_letter_code
_entity_poly.pdbx_strand_id
1 'polypeptide(L)'
;RMTNLSCLVFDEADQLLDMGFRPDIERILALLNPSAQTRQTLLFSATIPPTVTEIAKIAMHPKYHFVDTVGKDSEQTHERVQQQVMISNQEDQVRSIMAILERETNNKPYKII
;
A
#
# COMPACT_ATOMS: atom_id res chain seq x y z
N ARG A 1 -10.06 -27.25 -0.77
CA ARG A 1 -9.74 -26.88 0.63
C ARG A 1 -8.24 -27.02 0.81
N MET A 2 -7.54 -25.97 1.23
CA MET A 2 -6.12 -26.05 1.59
C MET A 2 -6.01 -26.43 3.07
N THR A 3 -5.68 -27.68 3.36
CA THR A 3 -5.73 -28.23 4.72
C THR A 3 -4.44 -28.00 5.53
N ASN A 4 -3.32 -27.68 4.88
CA ASN A 4 -2.00 -27.55 5.52
C ASN A 4 -1.39 -26.15 5.33
N LEU A 5 -2.22 -25.11 5.24
CA LEU A 5 -1.74 -23.74 5.11
C LEU A 5 -1.27 -23.22 6.48
N SER A 6 0.04 -23.05 6.64
CA SER A 6 0.66 -22.57 7.88
C SER A 6 0.76 -21.04 7.96
N CYS A 7 0.81 -20.34 6.82
CA CYS A 7 0.96 -18.89 6.76
C CYS A 7 0.06 -18.27 5.67
N LEU A 8 -0.55 -17.12 5.97
CA LEU A 8 -1.27 -16.27 5.03
C LEU A 8 -0.77 -14.83 5.16
N VAL A 9 -0.43 -14.19 4.05
CA VAL A 9 0.05 -12.81 4.02
C VAL A 9 -0.84 -11.98 3.13
N PHE A 10 -1.34 -10.86 3.65
CA PHE A 10 -1.88 -9.77 2.88
C PHE A 10 -0.80 -8.72 2.73
N ASP A 11 -0.46 -8.38 1.50
CA ASP A 11 0.43 -7.28 1.17
C ASP A 11 -0.38 -6.19 0.45
N GLU A 12 -0.05 -4.93 0.68
CA GLU A 12 -0.77 -3.76 0.15
C GLU A 12 -2.30 -3.86 0.30
N ALA A 13 -2.77 -4.20 1.51
CA ALA A 13 -4.17 -4.55 1.75
C ALA A 13 -5.17 -3.43 1.40
N ASP A 14 -4.78 -2.17 1.54
CA ASP A 14 -5.52 -0.98 1.11
C ASP A 14 -5.70 -0.96 -0.41
N GLN A 15 -4.63 -1.15 -1.17
CA GLN A 15 -4.72 -1.20 -2.64
C GLN A 15 -5.60 -2.36 -3.12
N LEU A 16 -5.50 -3.54 -2.51
CA LEU A 16 -6.37 -4.67 -2.85
C LEU A 16 -7.85 -4.31 -2.70
N LEU A 17 -8.20 -3.56 -1.66
CA LEU A 17 -9.57 -3.13 -1.42
C LEU A 17 -10.01 -2.02 -2.35
N ASP A 18 -9.12 -1.08 -2.68
CA ASP A 18 -9.38 -0.02 -3.66
C ASP A 18 -9.61 -0.58 -5.07
N MET A 19 -8.93 -1.68 -5.42
CA MET A 19 -9.16 -2.44 -6.66
C MET A 19 -10.47 -3.24 -6.66
N GLY A 20 -11.17 -3.32 -5.52
CA GLY A 20 -12.44 -4.03 -5.40
C GLY A 20 -12.31 -5.52 -5.09
N PHE A 21 -11.14 -6.02 -4.67
CA PHE A 21 -10.93 -7.46 -4.39
C PHE A 21 -11.61 -7.98 -3.11
N ARG A 22 -12.41 -7.17 -2.42
CA ARG A 22 -13.10 -7.59 -1.19
C ARG A 22 -13.87 -8.91 -1.35
N PRO A 23 -14.70 -9.12 -2.39
CA PRO A 23 -15.46 -10.36 -2.52
C PRO A 23 -14.55 -11.59 -2.71
N ASP A 24 -13.44 -11.41 -3.43
CA ASP A 24 -12.46 -12.48 -3.68
C ASP A 24 -11.70 -12.84 -2.41
N ILE A 25 -11.30 -11.84 -1.61
CA ILE A 25 -10.67 -12.05 -0.30
C ILE A 25 -11.62 -12.84 0.62
N GLU A 26 -12.88 -12.43 0.73
CA GLU A 26 -13.88 -13.13 1.55
C GLU A 26 -14.07 -14.59 1.09
N ARG A 27 -14.12 -14.81 -0.23
CA ARG A 27 -14.20 -16.16 -0.81
C ARG A 27 -12.96 -17.00 -0.49
N ILE A 28 -11.76 -16.44 -0.58
CA ILE A 28 -10.51 -17.13 -0.22
C ILE A 28 -10.55 -17.50 1.26
N LEU A 29 -10.85 -16.55 2.14
CA LEU A 29 -10.93 -16.78 3.60
C LEU A 29 -11.95 -17.87 3.96
N ALA A 30 -13.10 -17.91 3.29
CA ALA A 30 -14.11 -18.95 3.49
C ALA A 30 -13.58 -20.36 3.14
N LEU A 31 -12.70 -20.48 2.15
CA LEU A 31 -12.07 -21.75 1.76
C LEU A 31 -10.94 -22.19 2.70
N LEU A 32 -10.45 -21.26 3.53
CA LEU A 32 -9.33 -21.45 4.47
C LEU A 32 -9.77 -21.65 5.93
N ASN A 33 -11.06 -21.49 6.25
CA ASN A 33 -11.61 -21.82 7.57
C ASN A 33 -11.72 -23.36 7.76
N PRO A 34 -11.42 -23.93 8.94
CA PRO A 34 -11.22 -23.31 10.26
C PRO A 34 -9.74 -23.06 10.65
N SER A 35 -8.80 -23.04 9.69
CA SER A 35 -7.36 -23.00 9.99
C SER A 35 -6.89 -21.68 10.61
N ALA A 36 -7.75 -20.67 10.76
CA ALA A 36 -7.40 -19.39 11.37
C ALA A 36 -6.83 -19.51 12.81
N GLN A 37 -7.17 -20.57 13.55
CA GLN A 37 -6.62 -20.83 14.89
C GLN A 37 -5.19 -21.41 14.85
N THR A 38 -4.79 -22.06 13.76
CA THR A 38 -3.49 -22.75 13.64
C THR A 38 -2.57 -22.10 12.61
N ARG A 39 -3.05 -21.11 11.86
CA ARG A 39 -2.34 -20.43 10.78
C ARG A 39 -1.87 -19.06 11.24
N GLN A 40 -0.61 -18.74 11.01
CA GLN A 40 -0.11 -17.38 11.16
C GLN A 40 -0.67 -16.52 10.02
N THR A 41 -1.32 -15.41 10.36
CA THR A 41 -1.79 -14.42 9.36
C THR A 41 -1.06 -13.11 9.59
N LEU A 42 -0.51 -12.54 8.52
CA LEU A 42 0.16 -11.24 8.49
C LEU A 42 -0.62 -10.33 7.53
N LEU A 43 -0.81 -9.07 7.91
CA LEU A 43 -1.47 -8.07 7.08
C LEU A 43 -0.62 -6.81 7.08
N PHE A 44 -0.14 -6.44 5.90
CA PHE A 44 0.65 -5.24 5.64
C PHE A 44 -0.17 -4.29 4.78
N SER A 45 -0.13 -3.01 5.15
CA SER A 45 -0.84 -1.94 4.46
C SER A 45 -0.15 -0.62 4.74
N ALA A 46 -0.08 0.26 3.74
CA ALA A 46 0.47 1.61 3.92
C ALA A 46 -0.48 2.51 4.71
N THR A 47 -1.79 2.32 4.51
CA THR A 47 -2.86 3.02 5.22
C THR A 47 -3.81 2.05 5.92
N ILE A 48 -4.51 2.50 6.97
CA ILE A 48 -5.47 1.66 7.72
C ILE A 48 -6.87 2.30 7.71
N PRO A 49 -7.56 2.33 6.55
CA PRO A 49 -8.96 2.75 6.51
C PRO A 49 -9.88 1.74 7.20
N PRO A 50 -11.15 2.09 7.48
CA PRO A 50 -12.12 1.18 8.10
C PRO A 50 -12.28 -0.15 7.35
N THR A 51 -12.18 -0.12 6.02
CA THR A 51 -12.28 -1.30 5.15
C THR A 51 -11.17 -2.32 5.39
N VAL A 52 -9.92 -1.87 5.54
CA VAL A 52 -8.79 -2.73 5.93
C VAL A 52 -8.99 -3.30 7.33
N THR A 53 -9.51 -2.49 8.26
CA THR A 53 -9.82 -2.93 9.63
C THR A 53 -10.91 -4.02 9.65
N GLU A 54 -11.92 -3.91 8.78
CA GLU A 54 -12.96 -4.94 8.63
C GLU A 54 -12.39 -6.27 8.14
N ILE A 55 -11.51 -6.25 7.14
CA ILE A 55 -10.82 -7.46 6.68
C ILE A 55 -9.93 -8.05 7.78
N ALA A 56 -9.18 -7.21 8.50
CA ALA A 56 -8.34 -7.66 9.59
C ALA A 56 -9.14 -8.43 10.66
N LYS A 57 -10.34 -7.95 11.02
CA LYS A 57 -11.22 -8.64 11.99
C LYS A 57 -11.66 -10.03 11.54
N ILE A 58 -11.79 -10.24 10.24
CA ILE A 58 -12.24 -11.52 9.66
C ILE A 58 -11.05 -12.48 9.44
N ALA A 59 -9.92 -11.94 8.98
CA ALA A 59 -8.76 -12.72 8.57
C ALA A 59 -7.81 -13.08 9.72
N MET A 60 -7.68 -12.19 10.71
CA MET A 60 -6.67 -12.30 11.78
C MET A 60 -7.21 -13.03 13.01
N HIS A 61 -6.29 -13.57 13.82
CA HIS A 61 -6.63 -14.14 15.12
C HIS A 61 -7.19 -13.05 16.07
N PRO A 62 -8.18 -13.31 16.94
CA PRO A 62 -8.79 -12.29 17.82
C PRO A 62 -7.81 -11.55 18.75
N LYS A 63 -6.64 -12.12 18.99
CA LYS A 63 -5.55 -11.54 19.80
C LYS A 63 -4.34 -11.11 18.96
N TYR A 64 -4.55 -10.63 17.74
CA TYR A 64 -3.45 -10.15 16.90
C TYR A 64 -2.78 -8.91 17.50
N HIS A 65 -1.50 -8.73 17.23
CA HIS A 65 -0.77 -7.52 17.59
C HIS A 65 -0.87 -6.52 16.44
N PHE A 66 -1.29 -5.29 16.75
CA PHE A 66 -1.27 -4.18 15.82
C PHE A 66 0.00 -3.36 16.03
N VAL A 67 0.74 -3.13 14.95
CA VAL A 67 1.98 -2.34 14.96
C VAL A 67 1.77 -1.17 14.00
N ASP A 68 1.80 0.04 14.53
CA ASP A 68 1.77 1.28 13.76
C ASP A 68 3.19 1.87 13.73
N THR A 69 3.76 1.98 12.53
CA THR A 69 5.12 2.47 12.31
C THR A 69 5.17 3.93 11.86
N VAL A 70 4.02 4.54 11.59
CA VAL A 70 3.93 5.89 11.01
C VAL A 70 3.58 6.90 12.11
N GLY A 71 2.78 6.50 13.10
CA GLY A 71 2.41 7.34 14.24
C GLY A 71 1.28 8.32 13.89
N LYS A 72 0.54 8.78 14.92
CA LYS A 72 -0.69 9.58 14.73
C LYS A 72 -0.46 10.96 14.10
N ASP A 73 0.77 11.48 14.17
CA ASP A 73 1.13 12.85 13.79
C ASP A 73 2.10 12.90 12.61
N SER A 74 2.31 11.80 11.88
CA SER A 74 3.14 11.86 10.67
C SER A 74 2.39 12.53 9.54
N GLU A 75 2.87 13.69 9.11
CA GLU A 75 2.54 14.29 7.82
C GLU A 75 2.67 13.22 6.72
N GLN A 76 1.62 13.02 5.91
CA GLN A 76 1.64 12.03 4.82
C GLN A 76 2.69 12.34 3.75
N THR A 77 3.18 13.59 3.71
CA THR A 77 4.23 14.01 2.81
C THR A 77 5.51 14.29 3.57
N HIS A 78 6.63 13.78 3.06
CA HIS A 78 7.92 13.94 3.70
C HIS A 78 8.34 15.42 3.69
N GLU A 79 8.42 16.07 4.86
CA GLU A 79 8.76 17.51 5.00
C GLU A 79 10.07 17.90 4.32
N ARG A 80 11.00 16.95 4.18
CA ARG A 80 12.33 17.18 3.61
C ARG A 80 12.36 17.09 2.08
N VAL A 81 11.25 16.71 1.44
CA VAL A 81 11.15 16.60 -0.03
C VAL A 81 10.54 17.90 -0.57
N GLN A 82 11.34 18.65 -1.32
CA GLN A 82 10.84 19.82 -2.03
C GLN A 82 9.91 19.37 -3.17
N GLN A 83 8.67 19.84 -3.13
CA GLN A 83 7.67 19.57 -4.18
C GLN A 83 7.52 20.80 -5.08
N GLN A 84 7.43 20.57 -6.39
CA GLN A 84 7.25 21.62 -7.40
C GLN A 84 6.17 21.19 -8.39
N VAL A 85 5.37 22.15 -8.87
CA VAL A 85 4.31 21.92 -9.86
C VAL A 85 4.52 22.85 -11.05
N MET A 86 4.37 22.32 -12.26
CA MET A 86 4.38 23.08 -13.51
C MET A 86 3.11 22.78 -14.29
N ILE A 87 2.40 23.81 -14.72
CA ILE A 87 1.21 23.70 -15.57
C ILE A 87 1.65 24.01 -17.00
N SER A 88 1.37 23.10 -17.94
CA SER A 88 1.62 23.31 -19.36
C SER A 88 0.46 22.80 -20.21
N ASN A 89 0.33 23.37 -21.42
CA ASN A 89 -0.59 22.85 -22.42
C ASN A 89 -0.09 21.49 -22.94
N GLN A 90 -1.01 20.65 -23.41
CA GLN A 90 -0.67 19.31 -23.91
C GLN A 90 0.38 19.33 -25.03
N GLU A 91 0.33 20.33 -25.90
CA GLU A 91 1.30 20.52 -27.00
C GLU A 91 2.72 20.81 -26.50
N ASP A 92 2.86 21.40 -25.30
CA ASP A 92 4.14 21.80 -24.73
C ASP A 92 4.71 20.79 -23.72
N GLN A 93 3.93 19.79 -23.29
CA GLN A 93 4.36 18.83 -22.26
C GLN A 93 5.73 18.19 -22.55
N VAL A 94 5.95 17.74 -23.78
CA VAL A 94 7.23 17.11 -24.16
C VAL A 94 8.39 18.10 -24.01
N ARG A 95 8.20 19.36 -24.43
CA ARG A 95 9.22 20.41 -24.32
C ARG A 95 9.49 20.78 -22.87
N SER A 96 8.43 20.92 -22.06
CA SER A 96 8.54 21.20 -20.63
C SER A 96 9.31 20.11 -19.87
N ILE A 97 8.99 18.83 -20.14
CA ILE A 97 9.68 17.70 -19.52
C ILE A 97 11.16 17.68 -19.93
N MET A 98 11.46 17.87 -21.21
CA MET A 98 12.86 17.93 -21.69
C MET A 98 13.65 19.05 -21.02
N ALA A 99 13.08 20.24 -20.89
CA ALA A 99 13.73 21.36 -20.21
C ALA A 99 14.01 21.06 -18.73
N ILE A 100 13.10 20.37 -18.03
CA ILE A 100 13.31 19.93 -16.65
C ILE A 100 14.43 18.89 -16.59
N LEU A 101 14.41 17.88 -17.46
CA LEU A 101 15.44 16.85 -17.51
C LEU A 101 16.83 17.44 -17.78
N GLU A 102 16.96 18.33 -18.77
CA GLU A 102 18.22 19.02 -19.07
C GLU A 102 18.71 19.84 -17.87
N ARG A 103 17.81 20.59 -17.22
CA ARG A 103 18.14 21.37 -16.02
C ARG A 103 18.65 20.50 -14.88
N GLU A 104 17.95 19.42 -14.56
CA GLU A 104 18.27 18.57 -13.40
C GLU A 104 19.49 17.67 -13.66
N THR A 105 19.67 17.16 -14.88
CA THR A 105 20.84 16.34 -15.26
C THR A 105 22.15 17.13 -15.31
N ASN A 106 22.08 18.46 -15.47
CA ASN A 106 23.25 19.32 -15.41
C ASN A 106 23.83 19.48 -13.98
N ASN A 107 23.06 19.14 -12.94
CA ASN A 107 23.48 19.31 -11.55
C ASN A 107 23.92 17.96 -10.94
N LYS A 108 25.25 17.72 -10.88
CA LYS A 108 25.80 16.44 -10.39
C LYS A 108 25.98 16.41 -8.87
N PRO A 109 25.69 15.29 -8.19
CA PRO A 109 25.11 14.04 -8.72
C PRO A 109 23.59 14.15 -8.84
N TYR A 110 23.04 13.92 -10.04
CA TYR A 110 21.60 13.88 -10.24
C TYR A 110 21.06 12.49 -9.90
N LYS A 111 19.88 12.45 -9.27
CA LYS A 111 19.10 11.23 -9.02
C LYS A 111 17.71 11.45 -9.60
N ILE A 112 17.44 10.82 -10.74
CA ILE A 112 16.12 10.81 -11.38
C ILE A 112 15.56 9.40 -11.13
N ILE A 113 14.45 9.30 -10.39
CA ILE A 113 13.74 8.04 -10.10
C ILE A 113 12.48 8.02 -10.95
#